data_AF-X1A839-F1
#
_entry.id   AF-X1A839-F1
#
_cell.length_a   1.000
_cell.length_b   1.000
_cell.length_c   1.000
_cell.angle_alpha   90.00
_cell.angle_beta   90.00
_cell.angle_gamma   90.00
#
_symmetry.space_group_name_H-M   'P 1'
#
loop_
_entity.id
_entity.type
_entity.pdbx_description
1 polymer ?
#
loop_
_entity_poly.entity_id
_entity_poly.type
_entity_poly.pdbx_seq_one_letter_code
_entity_poly.pdbx_strand_id
1 'polypeptide(L)'
;QEYLEEMNSMISNKDIYNTLDTLDKTFKLNDFASSYNLYSVLQAVIDSQFLDPFYTKNFGAFMINDLNYSPERKDGLIYLKYSFYAVKAMELIANFLSLGSITDLYFSDLGFDRNALATYIVRNIIETPTELYFEVDYSDSVELALENLYYSIYILDALSQFSLDVIKIDNFVNNNLNYSNIKNLYYCYKISEILELDIVFDIDQTHSLIQSIYSEFYNEFYLTSERAILEQEAFLWVCEMAKNDKVRINARFSESTTLGSSNTFSVDIVNLIFSDFGQYTTVKLESVQLGTIVFD
;
A
#
# COMPACT_ATOMS: atom_id res chain seq x y z
N GLN A 1 19.02 -0.45 24.51
CA GLN A 1 18.27 0.75 24.92
C GLN A 1 18.79 1.97 24.14
N GLU A 2 20.10 2.25 24.16
CA GLU A 2 20.77 3.27 23.30
C GLU A 2 20.51 3.09 21.78
N TYR A 3 20.49 1.85 21.27
CA TYR A 3 20.23 1.54 19.85
C TYR A 3 18.80 1.89 19.35
N LEU A 4 17.79 1.78 20.22
CA LEU A 4 16.41 2.16 19.88
C LEU A 4 16.25 3.69 19.91
N GLU A 5 17.03 4.38 20.74
CA GLU A 5 17.07 5.84 20.79
C GLU A 5 17.79 6.45 19.58
N GLU A 6 18.88 5.85 19.08
CA GLU A 6 19.52 6.27 17.81
C GLU A 6 18.58 6.08 16.61
N MET A 7 17.92 4.92 16.47
CA MET A 7 16.97 4.67 15.38
C MET A 7 15.74 5.59 15.43
N ASN A 8 15.25 5.92 16.63
CA ASN A 8 14.15 6.89 16.80
C ASN A 8 14.57 8.35 16.58
N SER A 9 15.88 8.64 16.52
CA SER A 9 16.42 9.99 16.28
C SER A 9 16.74 10.29 14.81
N MET A 10 16.75 9.25 13.96
CA MET A 10 17.10 9.37 12.55
C MET A 10 15.85 9.64 11.71
N ILE A 11 15.80 10.81 11.07
CA ILE A 11 14.78 11.13 10.08
C ILE A 11 14.94 10.16 8.91
N SER A 12 13.95 9.31 8.68
CA SER A 12 13.95 8.34 7.59
C SER A 12 13.32 8.88 6.31
N ASN A 13 13.54 8.19 5.18
CA ASN A 13 12.80 8.45 3.95
C ASN A 13 11.27 8.34 4.15
N LYS A 14 10.79 7.50 5.09
CA LYS A 14 9.38 7.44 5.48
C LYS A 14 8.92 8.73 6.15
N ASP A 15 9.70 9.26 7.09
CA ASP A 15 9.39 10.50 7.81
C ASP A 15 9.40 11.71 6.86
N ILE A 16 10.36 11.75 5.93
CA ILE A 16 10.43 12.76 4.88
C ILE A 16 9.16 12.72 4.04
N TYR A 17 8.81 11.56 3.47
CA TYR A 17 7.61 11.42 2.66
C TYR A 17 6.35 11.82 3.43
N ASN A 18 6.14 11.25 4.62
CA ASN A 18 4.94 11.51 5.42
C ASN A 18 4.80 13.01 5.78
N THR A 19 5.91 13.67 6.08
CA THR A 19 5.93 15.11 6.36
C THR A 19 5.54 15.90 5.12
N LEU A 20 6.15 15.62 3.97
CA LEU A 20 5.86 16.31 2.71
C LEU A 20 4.42 16.08 2.24
N ASP A 21 3.93 14.84 2.31
CA ASP A 21 2.56 14.45 1.95
C ASP A 21 1.53 15.13 2.86
N THR A 22 1.80 15.21 4.17
CA THR A 22 0.95 15.96 5.11
C THR A 22 0.94 17.45 4.79
N LEU A 23 2.10 18.04 4.49
CA LEU A 23 2.20 19.45 4.10
C LEU A 23 1.47 19.72 2.78
N ASP A 24 1.55 18.81 1.81
CA ASP A 24 0.83 18.94 0.54
C ASP A 24 -0.68 18.89 0.76
N LYS A 25 -1.17 17.88 1.47
CA LYS A 25 -2.59 17.69 1.83
C LYS A 25 -3.17 18.83 2.66
N THR A 26 -2.34 19.56 3.39
CA THR A 26 -2.74 20.72 4.20
C THR A 26 -2.45 22.07 3.52
N PHE A 27 -2.03 22.06 2.25
CA PHE A 27 -1.70 23.25 1.46
C PHE A 27 -0.57 24.10 2.07
N LYS A 28 0.33 23.45 2.82
CA LYS A 28 1.49 24.06 3.51
C LYS A 28 2.84 23.75 2.87
N LEU A 29 2.88 22.90 1.85
CA LEU A 29 4.13 22.59 1.15
C LEU A 29 4.78 23.81 0.50
N ASN A 30 3.99 24.75 -0.02
CA ASN A 30 4.49 26.04 -0.54
C ASN A 30 5.18 26.88 0.53
N ASP A 31 4.56 27.01 1.71
CA ASP A 31 5.13 27.76 2.84
C ASP A 31 6.46 27.11 3.27
N PHE A 32 6.49 25.77 3.35
CA PHE A 32 7.70 25.02 3.66
C PHE A 32 8.80 25.22 2.60
N ALA A 33 8.47 25.08 1.31
CA ALA A 33 9.42 25.26 0.20
C ALA A 33 9.98 26.69 0.10
N SER A 34 9.26 27.70 0.60
CA SER A 34 9.76 29.07 0.68
C SER A 34 10.88 29.25 1.72
N SER A 35 10.91 28.39 2.74
CA SER A 35 11.84 28.44 3.87
C SER A 35 12.94 27.37 3.78
N TYR A 36 12.69 26.27 3.09
CA TYR A 36 13.57 25.10 3.01
C TYR A 36 13.79 24.69 1.56
N ASN A 37 15.04 24.34 1.22
CA ASN A 37 15.40 23.94 -0.13
C ASN A 37 14.99 22.49 -0.44
N LEU A 38 13.87 22.31 -1.14
CA LEU A 38 13.41 20.98 -1.57
C LEU A 38 14.39 20.27 -2.53
N TYR A 39 15.23 20.99 -3.28
CA TYR A 39 16.29 20.36 -4.07
C TYR A 39 17.35 19.66 -3.19
N SER A 40 17.66 20.25 -2.02
CA SER A 40 18.57 19.61 -1.06
C SER A 40 17.93 18.39 -0.40
N VAL A 41 16.62 18.44 -0.13
CA VAL A 41 15.88 17.27 0.37
C VAL A 41 15.88 16.15 -0.68
N LEU A 42 15.61 16.48 -1.94
CA LEU A 42 15.66 15.53 -3.04
C LEU A 42 17.04 14.87 -3.18
N GLN A 43 18.11 15.68 -3.17
CA GLN A 43 19.48 15.15 -3.24
C GLN A 43 19.77 14.22 -2.06
N ALA A 44 19.37 14.58 -0.84
CA ALA A 44 19.58 13.71 0.33
C ALA A 44 18.83 12.37 0.24
N VAL A 45 17.63 12.36 -0.37
CA VAL A 45 16.91 11.11 -0.66
C VAL A 45 17.71 10.28 -1.65
N ILE A 46 18.16 10.86 -2.77
CA ILE A 46 18.96 10.17 -3.80
C ILE A 46 20.27 9.63 -3.22
N ASP A 47 20.99 10.43 -2.44
CA ASP A 47 22.27 10.06 -1.81
C ASP A 47 22.12 8.91 -0.80
N SER A 48 20.90 8.64 -0.32
CA SER A 48 20.63 7.48 0.54
C SER A 48 20.53 6.15 -0.23
N GLN A 49 20.66 6.17 -1.56
CA GLN A 49 20.79 4.96 -2.37
C GLN A 49 22.14 4.27 -2.11
N PHE A 50 22.09 2.99 -1.78
CA PHE A 50 23.27 2.21 -1.44
C PHE A 50 23.91 1.59 -2.69
N LEU A 51 25.05 2.14 -3.11
CA LEU A 51 25.74 1.77 -4.34
C LEU A 51 27.15 1.20 -4.10
N ASP A 52 27.36 0.52 -2.96
CA ASP A 52 28.63 -0.18 -2.69
C ASP A 52 28.63 -1.56 -3.39
N PRO A 53 29.49 -1.77 -4.41
CA PRO A 53 29.48 -3.00 -5.21
C PRO A 53 29.94 -4.25 -4.44
N PHE A 54 30.57 -4.11 -3.26
CA PHE A 54 30.98 -5.25 -2.44
C PHE A 54 29.79 -5.93 -1.76
N TYR A 55 28.67 -5.23 -1.60
CA TYR A 55 27.47 -5.72 -0.93
C TYR A 55 26.37 -6.00 -1.94
N THR A 56 26.61 -7.04 -2.74
CA THR A 56 25.76 -7.35 -3.89
C THR A 56 24.29 -7.46 -3.51
N LYS A 57 23.95 -8.10 -2.38
CA LYS A 57 22.57 -8.36 -1.95
C LYS A 57 21.70 -7.11 -1.79
N ASN A 58 22.26 -6.02 -1.27
CA ASN A 58 21.53 -4.78 -1.02
C ASN A 58 21.90 -3.63 -1.96
N PHE A 59 22.88 -3.84 -2.85
CA PHE A 59 23.23 -2.90 -3.91
C PHE A 59 22.00 -2.45 -4.69
N GLY A 60 21.78 -1.13 -4.75
CA GLY A 60 20.68 -0.46 -5.44
C GLY A 60 19.50 -0.04 -4.56
N ALA A 61 19.35 -0.63 -3.37
CA ALA A 61 18.29 -0.26 -2.43
C ALA A 61 18.57 1.07 -1.72
N PHE A 62 17.57 1.61 -1.03
CA PHE A 62 17.74 2.82 -0.22
C PHE A 62 17.88 2.46 1.26
N MET A 63 18.75 3.21 1.93
CA MET A 63 18.89 3.18 3.38
C MET A 63 17.83 4.05 4.04
N ILE A 64 17.78 4.02 5.37
CA ILE A 64 16.91 4.91 6.16
C ILE A 64 17.14 6.39 5.80
N ASN A 65 18.39 6.81 5.65
CA ASN A 65 18.88 8.09 5.15
C ASN A 65 20.39 7.94 4.81
N ASP A 66 21.05 8.99 4.29
CA ASP A 66 22.50 8.94 4.11
C ASP A 66 23.23 9.11 5.46
N LEU A 67 23.71 7.99 6.00
CA LEU A 67 24.44 7.93 7.26
C LEU A 67 25.94 7.97 7.02
N ASN A 68 26.69 8.64 7.89
CA ASN A 68 28.16 8.55 7.87
C ASN A 68 28.64 7.32 8.66
N TYR A 69 28.27 6.12 8.18
CA TYR A 69 28.65 4.83 8.75
C TYR A 69 29.49 3.99 7.80
N SER A 70 30.17 2.97 8.34
CA SER A 70 30.88 2.01 7.51
C SER A 70 29.90 1.26 6.60
N PRO A 71 30.35 0.80 5.42
CA PRO A 71 29.51 0.05 4.49
C PRO A 71 28.81 -1.16 5.12
N GLU A 72 29.50 -1.89 6.01
CA GLU A 72 28.93 -3.04 6.72
C GLU A 72 27.72 -2.64 7.57
N ARG A 73 27.81 -1.50 8.27
CA ARG A 73 26.71 -1.01 9.12
C ARG A 73 25.57 -0.44 8.28
N LYS A 74 25.87 0.18 7.14
CA LYS A 74 24.87 0.65 6.17
C LYS A 74 24.06 -0.52 5.60
N ASP A 75 24.75 -1.59 5.20
CA ASP A 75 24.14 -2.80 4.63
C ASP A 75 23.08 -3.42 5.56
N GLY A 76 23.37 -3.48 6.87
CA GLY A 76 22.45 -4.00 7.88
C GLY A 76 21.23 -3.12 8.18
N LEU A 77 21.12 -1.93 7.57
CA LEU A 77 20.00 -0.98 7.77
C LEU A 77 19.11 -0.84 6.54
N ILE A 78 19.29 -1.71 5.55
CA ILE A 78 18.53 -1.69 4.31
C ILE A 78 17.28 -2.55 4.45
N TYR A 79 16.14 -1.91 4.21
CA TYR A 79 14.83 -2.53 4.18
C TYR A 79 14.05 -1.96 2.99
N LEU A 80 13.33 -2.79 2.25
CA LEU A 80 12.63 -2.36 1.04
C LEU A 80 11.66 -1.19 1.29
N LYS A 81 11.05 -1.11 2.47
CA LYS A 81 10.22 0.03 2.88
C LYS A 81 10.91 1.38 2.67
N TYR A 82 12.22 1.49 2.89
CA TYR A 82 12.93 2.74 2.69
C TYR A 82 13.10 3.09 1.21
N SER A 83 13.29 2.08 0.35
CA SER A 83 13.23 2.27 -1.11
C SER A 83 11.85 2.73 -1.56
N PHE A 84 10.79 2.15 -1.00
CA PHE A 84 9.42 2.57 -1.31
C PHE A 84 9.20 4.04 -0.96
N TYR A 85 9.49 4.44 0.28
CA TYR A 85 9.29 5.82 0.69
C TYR A 85 10.26 6.81 0.03
N ALA A 86 11.47 6.39 -0.34
CA ALA A 86 12.38 7.21 -1.14
C ALA A 86 11.79 7.51 -2.53
N VAL A 87 11.27 6.49 -3.21
CA VAL A 87 10.58 6.66 -4.51
C VAL A 87 9.38 7.60 -4.35
N LYS A 88 8.52 7.37 -3.35
CA LYS A 88 7.36 8.24 -3.06
C LYS A 88 7.77 9.69 -2.79
N ALA A 89 8.86 9.91 -2.03
CA ALA A 89 9.38 11.25 -1.76
C ALA A 89 9.92 11.91 -3.03
N MET A 90 10.67 11.18 -3.86
CA MET A 90 11.17 11.68 -5.14
C MET A 90 10.02 12.10 -6.06
N GLU A 91 8.99 11.26 -6.23
CA GLU A 91 7.81 11.57 -7.05
C GLU A 91 7.07 12.81 -6.54
N LEU A 92 6.86 12.92 -5.22
CA LEU A 92 6.17 14.08 -4.63
C LEU A 92 6.93 15.36 -4.90
N ILE A 93 8.24 15.38 -4.62
CA ILE A 93 9.08 16.56 -4.84
C ILE A 93 9.16 16.89 -6.34
N ALA A 94 9.30 15.88 -7.19
CA ALA A 94 9.34 16.04 -8.65
C ALA A 94 8.06 16.70 -9.17
N ASN A 95 6.90 16.21 -8.73
CA ASN A 95 5.61 16.76 -9.12
C ASN A 95 5.45 18.21 -8.64
N PHE A 96 5.77 18.48 -7.37
CA PHE A 96 5.66 19.81 -6.79
C PHE A 96 6.56 20.84 -7.49
N LEU A 97 7.81 20.46 -7.78
CA LEU A 97 8.80 21.31 -8.47
C LEU A 97 8.69 21.25 -10.01
N SER A 98 7.75 20.46 -10.56
CA SER A 98 7.58 20.23 -12.00
C SER A 98 8.86 19.76 -12.72
N LEU A 99 9.57 18.80 -12.11
CA LEU A 99 10.85 18.26 -12.61
C LEU A 99 10.69 17.15 -13.67
N GLY A 100 9.46 16.68 -13.89
CA GLY A 100 9.18 15.53 -14.75
C GLY A 100 9.16 14.22 -13.98
N SER A 101 9.32 13.11 -14.70
CA SER A 101 9.31 11.77 -14.14
C SER A 101 10.63 11.45 -13.44
N ILE A 102 10.60 10.62 -12.38
CA ILE A 102 11.82 10.11 -11.74
C ILE A 102 12.67 9.21 -12.67
N THR A 103 12.11 8.87 -13.84
CA THR A 103 12.78 8.13 -14.91
C THR A 103 13.51 9.03 -15.92
N ASP A 104 13.38 10.36 -15.81
CA ASP A 104 14.02 11.30 -16.72
C ASP A 104 15.53 11.46 -16.42
N LEU A 105 16.29 11.91 -17.43
CA LEU A 105 17.75 12.09 -17.35
C LEU A 105 18.20 12.95 -16.17
N TYR A 106 17.38 13.93 -15.78
CA TYR A 106 17.65 14.79 -14.63
C TYR A 106 17.97 14.00 -13.35
N PHE A 107 17.22 12.95 -13.05
CA PHE A 107 17.43 12.16 -11.84
C PHE A 107 18.71 11.31 -11.93
N SER A 108 19.03 10.79 -13.13
CA SER A 108 20.30 10.10 -13.36
C SER A 108 21.49 11.05 -13.22
N ASP A 109 21.37 12.31 -13.66
CA ASP A 109 22.40 13.34 -13.47
C ASP A 109 22.61 13.72 -11.99
N LEU A 110 21.58 13.56 -11.15
CA LEU A 110 21.67 13.69 -9.69
C LEU A 110 22.25 12.45 -9.00
N GLY A 111 22.51 11.35 -9.74
CA GLY A 111 23.10 10.12 -9.21
C GLY A 111 22.12 9.00 -8.90
N PHE A 112 20.83 9.14 -9.22
CA PHE A 112 19.85 8.06 -9.02
C PHE A 112 20.05 6.93 -10.03
N ASP A 113 20.44 5.76 -9.55
CA ASP A 113 20.56 4.54 -10.35
C ASP A 113 19.29 3.68 -10.24
N ARG A 114 18.30 3.99 -11.07
CA ARG A 114 17.05 3.21 -11.14
C ARG A 114 17.25 1.74 -11.49
N ASN A 115 18.26 1.42 -12.30
CA ASN A 115 18.47 0.05 -12.77
C ASN A 115 19.02 -0.81 -11.63
N ALA A 116 19.90 -0.24 -10.79
CA ALA A 116 20.35 -0.88 -9.58
C ALA A 116 19.18 -1.18 -8.63
N LEU A 117 18.26 -0.21 -8.43
CA LEU A 117 17.07 -0.41 -7.59
C LEU A 117 16.14 -1.51 -8.13
N ALA A 118 15.83 -1.51 -9.42
CA ALA A 118 15.00 -2.57 -10.01
C ALA A 118 15.69 -3.95 -9.94
N THR A 119 17.01 -4.00 -10.16
CA THR A 119 17.78 -5.23 -10.02
C THR A 119 17.76 -5.75 -8.58
N TYR A 120 17.86 -4.86 -7.59
CA TYR A 120 17.70 -5.21 -6.18
C TYR A 120 16.34 -5.88 -5.93
N ILE A 121 15.26 -5.30 -6.45
CA ILE A 121 13.91 -5.85 -6.27
C ILE A 121 13.80 -7.23 -6.91
N VAL A 122 14.11 -7.34 -8.20
CA VAL A 122 13.96 -8.60 -8.97
C VAL A 122 14.78 -9.74 -8.35
N ARG A 123 15.96 -9.43 -7.81
CA ARG A 123 16.80 -10.45 -7.14
C ARG A 123 16.18 -11.03 -5.87
N ASN A 124 15.38 -10.25 -5.15
CA ASN A 124 14.73 -10.67 -3.90
C ASN A 124 13.28 -11.16 -4.12
N ILE A 125 12.84 -11.28 -5.38
CA ILE A 125 11.59 -11.95 -5.72
C ILE A 125 11.81 -13.47 -5.73
N ILE A 126 10.92 -14.18 -5.06
CA ILE A 126 10.79 -15.63 -5.15
C ILE A 126 9.66 -15.97 -6.09
N GLU A 127 10.00 -16.72 -7.14
CA GLU A 127 9.05 -17.22 -8.12
C GLU A 127 9.01 -18.75 -8.06
N THR A 128 7.90 -19.28 -7.57
CA THR A 128 7.61 -20.72 -7.56
C THR A 128 6.82 -21.09 -8.83
N PRO A 129 6.47 -22.37 -9.04
CA PRO A 129 5.59 -22.74 -10.15
C PRO A 129 4.21 -22.06 -10.10
N THR A 130 3.71 -21.69 -8.91
CA THR A 130 2.33 -21.21 -8.72
C THR A 130 2.25 -19.78 -8.20
N GLU A 131 3.26 -19.30 -7.47
CA GLU A 131 3.21 -18.04 -6.72
C GLU A 131 4.47 -17.21 -6.92
N LEU A 132 4.32 -15.89 -6.82
CA LEU A 132 5.40 -14.91 -6.86
C LEU A 132 5.22 -13.93 -5.71
N TYR A 133 6.25 -13.79 -4.87
CA TYR A 133 6.26 -12.87 -3.74
C TYR A 133 7.67 -12.33 -3.48
N PHE A 134 7.74 -11.27 -2.66
CA PHE A 134 9.03 -10.72 -2.22
C PHE A 134 9.50 -11.44 -0.95
N GLU A 135 10.72 -11.98 -0.98
CA GLU A 135 11.32 -12.62 0.18
C GLU A 135 12.01 -11.59 1.08
N VAL A 136 11.74 -11.68 2.38
CA VAL A 136 12.42 -10.87 3.39
C VAL A 136 13.24 -11.77 4.29
N ASP A 137 14.55 -11.54 4.37
CA ASP A 137 15.44 -12.41 5.17
C ASP A 137 15.21 -12.31 6.68
N TYR A 138 14.46 -11.30 7.12
CA TYR A 138 14.27 -10.95 8.52
C TYR A 138 12.92 -11.40 9.08
N SER A 139 12.03 -12.01 8.27
CA SER A 139 10.74 -12.49 8.75
C SER A 139 10.07 -13.51 7.82
N ASP A 140 9.38 -14.49 8.41
CA ASP A 140 8.51 -15.43 7.68
C ASP A 140 7.04 -14.97 7.66
N SER A 141 6.73 -13.72 8.05
CA SER A 141 5.36 -13.21 8.09
C SER A 141 4.81 -12.97 6.68
N VAL A 142 3.66 -13.58 6.41
CA VAL A 142 2.89 -13.38 5.18
C VAL A 142 2.48 -11.91 5.01
N GLU A 143 2.12 -11.22 6.08
CA GLU A 143 1.79 -9.79 6.04
C GLU A 143 2.97 -8.92 5.60
N LEU A 144 4.18 -9.26 6.05
CA LEU A 144 5.39 -8.59 5.59
C LEU A 144 5.72 -8.94 4.14
N ALA A 145 5.49 -10.19 3.71
CA ALA A 145 5.67 -10.57 2.31
C ALA A 145 4.70 -9.81 1.38
N LEU A 146 3.42 -9.68 1.76
CA LEU A 146 2.42 -8.89 1.03
C LEU A 146 2.78 -7.39 0.98
N GLU A 147 3.18 -6.81 2.12
CA GLU A 147 3.64 -5.42 2.19
C GLU A 147 4.81 -5.16 1.24
N ASN A 148 5.83 -6.03 1.27
CA ASN A 148 7.02 -5.86 0.44
C ASN A 148 6.75 -6.20 -1.04
N LEU A 149 5.80 -7.09 -1.32
CA LEU A 149 5.32 -7.32 -2.69
C LEU A 149 4.63 -6.06 -3.24
N TYR A 150 3.74 -5.43 -2.47
CA TYR A 150 3.14 -4.16 -2.85
C TYR A 150 4.20 -3.07 -3.12
N TYR A 151 5.16 -2.91 -2.21
CA TYR A 151 6.27 -1.96 -2.39
C TYR A 151 7.08 -2.24 -3.65
N SER A 152 7.38 -3.50 -3.92
CA SER A 152 8.11 -3.92 -5.12
C SER A 152 7.36 -3.57 -6.40
N ILE A 153 6.06 -3.88 -6.45
CA ILE A 153 5.20 -3.57 -7.61
C ILE A 153 5.17 -2.07 -7.83
N TYR A 154 4.90 -1.28 -6.78
CA TYR A 154 4.85 0.18 -6.87
C TYR A 154 6.16 0.75 -7.40
N ILE A 155 7.29 0.35 -6.83
CA ILE A 155 8.59 0.87 -7.25
C ILE A 155 8.85 0.51 -8.71
N LEU A 156 8.68 -0.76 -9.10
CA LEU A 156 8.93 -1.17 -10.49
C LEU A 156 8.03 -0.44 -11.49
N ASP A 157 6.77 -0.17 -11.14
CA ASP A 157 5.87 0.65 -11.95
C ASP A 157 6.34 2.10 -12.06
N ALA A 158 6.70 2.75 -10.94
CA ALA A 158 7.24 4.10 -10.91
C ALA A 158 8.54 4.26 -11.71
N LEU A 159 9.34 3.19 -11.81
CA LEU A 159 10.55 3.14 -12.64
C LEU A 159 10.29 2.80 -14.11
N SER A 160 9.03 2.52 -14.49
CA SER A 160 8.64 1.99 -15.80
C SER A 160 9.36 0.69 -16.16
N GLN A 161 9.56 -0.18 -15.17
CA GLN A 161 10.30 -1.46 -15.25
C GLN A 161 9.50 -2.65 -14.70
N PHE A 162 8.19 -2.51 -14.53
CA PHE A 162 7.33 -3.60 -14.11
C PHE A 162 7.29 -4.72 -15.17
N SER A 163 7.67 -5.93 -14.77
CA SER A 163 7.69 -7.11 -15.64
C SER A 163 7.43 -8.42 -14.90
N LEU A 164 6.81 -8.37 -13.73
CA LEU A 164 6.55 -9.55 -12.89
C LEU A 164 5.33 -10.34 -13.39
N ASP A 165 5.29 -11.65 -13.08
CA ASP A 165 4.16 -12.52 -13.45
C ASP A 165 2.92 -12.20 -12.58
N VAL A 166 1.98 -11.47 -13.17
CA VAL A 166 0.74 -11.03 -12.53
C VAL A 166 -0.15 -12.21 -12.11
N ILE A 167 -0.16 -13.31 -12.85
CA ILE A 167 -0.99 -14.49 -12.52
C ILE A 167 -0.47 -15.15 -11.24
N LYS A 168 0.86 -15.25 -11.10
CA LYS A 168 1.47 -15.80 -9.89
C LYS A 168 1.32 -14.88 -8.67
N ILE A 169 1.32 -13.57 -8.89
CA ILE A 169 1.01 -12.59 -7.84
C ILE A 169 -0.45 -12.76 -7.40
N ASP A 170 -1.39 -12.87 -8.34
CA ASP A 170 -2.81 -13.08 -8.06
C ASP A 170 -3.04 -14.37 -7.25
N ASN A 171 -2.38 -15.47 -7.62
CA ASN A 171 -2.42 -16.71 -6.84
C ASN A 171 -1.92 -16.51 -5.41
N PHE A 172 -0.77 -15.83 -5.23
CA PHE A 172 -0.21 -15.57 -3.91
C PHE A 172 -1.16 -14.74 -3.04
N VAL A 173 -1.77 -13.70 -3.61
CA VAL A 173 -2.72 -12.85 -2.88
C VAL A 173 -3.97 -13.65 -2.48
N ASN A 174 -4.59 -14.38 -3.42
CA ASN A 174 -5.79 -15.17 -3.12
C ASN A 174 -5.54 -16.26 -2.07
N ASN A 175 -4.39 -16.94 -2.12
CA ASN A 175 -4.05 -18.00 -1.17
C ASN A 175 -3.77 -17.47 0.25
N ASN A 176 -3.49 -16.17 0.39
CA ASN A 176 -3.09 -15.55 1.65
C ASN A 176 -4.07 -14.50 2.18
N LEU A 177 -5.24 -14.34 1.56
CA LEU A 177 -6.32 -13.48 2.08
C LEU A 177 -6.73 -13.90 3.49
N ASN A 178 -6.56 -12.99 4.45
CA ASN A 178 -6.86 -13.23 5.86
C ASN A 178 -7.73 -12.12 6.46
N TYR A 179 -9.02 -12.41 6.64
CA TYR A 179 -9.99 -11.50 7.26
C TYR A 179 -9.91 -11.41 8.79
N SER A 180 -8.85 -11.91 9.41
CA SER A 180 -8.57 -11.71 10.85
C SER A 180 -7.46 -10.66 11.11
N ASN A 181 -6.83 -10.15 10.05
CA ASN A 181 -5.71 -9.22 10.14
C ASN A 181 -5.87 -8.07 9.14
N ILE A 182 -6.00 -6.83 9.63
CA ILE A 182 -6.29 -5.67 8.79
C ILE A 182 -5.13 -5.30 7.87
N LYS A 183 -3.88 -5.57 8.29
CA LYS A 183 -2.69 -5.32 7.47
C LYS A 183 -2.66 -6.25 6.26
N ASN A 184 -2.97 -7.53 6.47
CA ASN A 184 -3.08 -8.51 5.40
C ASN A 184 -4.10 -8.04 4.37
N LEU A 185 -5.33 -7.78 4.83
CA LEU A 185 -6.42 -7.35 3.96
C LEU A 185 -6.08 -6.08 3.19
N TYR A 186 -5.48 -5.08 3.86
CA TYR A 186 -5.07 -3.84 3.22
C TYR A 186 -4.06 -4.06 2.10
N TYR A 187 -2.99 -4.84 2.32
CA TYR A 187 -1.99 -5.05 1.25
C TYR A 187 -2.52 -5.95 0.13
N CYS A 188 -3.40 -6.91 0.42
CA CYS A 188 -4.13 -7.64 -0.62
C CYS A 188 -4.97 -6.68 -1.49
N TYR A 189 -5.70 -5.75 -0.86
CA TYR A 189 -6.44 -4.69 -1.56
C TYR A 189 -5.51 -3.81 -2.40
N LYS A 190 -4.39 -3.33 -1.84
CA LYS A 190 -3.46 -2.45 -2.56
C LYS A 190 -2.82 -3.13 -3.77
N ILE A 191 -2.48 -4.42 -3.66
CA ILE A 191 -1.95 -5.20 -4.79
C ILE A 191 -3.05 -5.40 -5.86
N SER A 192 -4.27 -5.75 -5.44
CA SER A 192 -5.42 -5.86 -6.33
C SER A 192 -5.69 -4.56 -7.09
N GLU A 193 -5.63 -3.42 -6.39
CA GLU A 193 -5.86 -2.10 -6.94
C GLU A 193 -4.79 -1.72 -7.98
N ILE A 194 -3.51 -1.86 -7.65
CA ILE A 194 -2.41 -1.40 -8.53
C ILE A 194 -2.21 -2.30 -9.76
N LEU A 195 -2.54 -3.59 -9.67
CA LEU A 195 -2.43 -4.54 -10.79
C LEU A 195 -3.77 -4.82 -11.48
N GLU A 196 -4.86 -4.18 -11.04
CA GLU A 196 -6.22 -4.43 -11.52
C GLU A 196 -6.63 -5.91 -11.45
N LEU A 197 -6.27 -6.60 -10.35
CA LEU A 197 -6.63 -8.01 -10.14
C LEU A 197 -8.13 -8.16 -9.82
N ASP A 198 -8.75 -9.21 -10.33
CA ASP A 198 -10.17 -9.53 -10.09
C ASP A 198 -10.37 -10.32 -8.78
N ILE A 199 -9.85 -9.78 -7.68
CA ILE A 199 -9.96 -10.42 -6.36
C ILE A 199 -11.34 -10.15 -5.76
N VAL A 200 -12.06 -11.23 -5.46
CA VAL A 200 -13.38 -11.18 -4.82
C VAL A 200 -13.22 -11.15 -3.31
N PHE A 201 -13.20 -9.95 -2.74
CA PHE A 201 -13.17 -9.75 -1.29
C PHE A 201 -14.54 -10.06 -0.65
N ASP A 202 -14.52 -10.79 0.47
CA ASP A 202 -15.68 -11.07 1.31
C ASP A 202 -16.01 -9.84 2.16
N ILE A 203 -17.08 -9.14 1.76
CA ILE A 203 -17.54 -7.90 2.39
C ILE A 203 -18.01 -8.15 3.83
N ASP A 204 -18.73 -9.24 4.07
CA ASP A 204 -19.28 -9.54 5.39
C ASP A 204 -18.17 -9.84 6.39
N GLN A 205 -17.16 -10.61 5.99
CA GLN A 205 -15.97 -10.86 6.81
C GLN A 205 -15.14 -9.60 7.02
N THR A 206 -15.01 -8.76 5.99
CA THR A 206 -14.30 -7.48 6.11
C THR A 206 -14.98 -6.56 7.13
N HIS A 207 -16.29 -6.35 7.01
CA HIS A 207 -17.04 -5.50 7.95
C HIS A 207 -16.97 -6.05 9.38
N SER A 208 -17.05 -7.38 9.52
CA SER A 208 -16.87 -8.06 10.82
C SER A 208 -15.48 -7.80 11.41
N LEU A 209 -14.43 -7.85 10.60
CA LEU A 209 -13.07 -7.53 11.02
C LEU A 209 -13.00 -6.10 11.55
N ILE A 210 -13.41 -5.09 10.75
CA ILE A 210 -13.32 -3.67 11.11
C ILE A 210 -14.02 -3.39 12.45
N GLN A 211 -15.22 -3.93 12.64
CA GLN A 211 -15.95 -3.79 13.90
C GLN A 211 -15.21 -4.47 15.06
N SER A 212 -14.65 -5.66 14.82
CA SER A 212 -13.96 -6.43 15.86
C SER A 212 -12.63 -5.80 16.31
N ILE A 213 -11.94 -5.04 15.46
CA ILE A 213 -10.64 -4.46 15.79
C ILE A 213 -10.73 -3.03 16.30
N TYR A 214 -11.86 -2.33 16.12
CA TYR A 214 -12.02 -0.99 16.66
C TYR A 214 -12.16 -1.01 18.18
N SER A 215 -11.45 -0.10 18.84
CA SER A 215 -11.52 0.11 20.28
C SER A 215 -12.15 1.46 20.58
N GLU A 216 -13.39 1.46 21.08
CA GLU A 216 -14.04 2.68 21.58
C GLU A 216 -13.28 3.32 22.75
N PHE A 217 -12.57 2.51 23.55
CA PHE A 217 -11.82 3.02 24.70
C PHE A 217 -10.61 3.85 24.27
N TYR A 218 -9.87 3.38 23.26
CA TYR A 218 -8.68 4.08 22.76
C TYR A 218 -9.00 5.02 21.60
N ASN A 219 -10.18 4.90 20.97
CA ASN A 219 -10.52 5.49 19.68
C ASN A 219 -9.52 5.10 18.58
N GLU A 220 -9.02 3.86 18.64
CA GLU A 220 -7.95 3.34 17.79
C GLU A 220 -8.26 1.92 17.33
N PHE A 221 -7.49 1.45 16.34
CA PHE A 221 -7.64 0.13 15.75
C PHE A 221 -6.56 -0.84 16.25
N TYR A 222 -6.97 -2.08 16.52
CA TYR A 222 -6.04 -3.18 16.69
C TYR A 222 -5.64 -3.79 15.34
N LEU A 223 -4.47 -4.42 15.27
CA LEU A 223 -4.02 -5.11 14.06
C LEU A 223 -4.86 -6.35 13.72
N THR A 224 -5.31 -7.07 14.76
CA THR A 224 -6.04 -8.34 14.64
C THR A 224 -7.21 -8.38 15.61
N SER A 225 -8.15 -9.30 15.35
CA SER A 225 -9.32 -9.56 16.20
C SER A 225 -8.97 -10.05 17.62
N GLU A 226 -7.74 -10.54 17.83
CA GLU A 226 -7.21 -10.90 19.15
C GLU A 226 -6.91 -9.67 20.03
N ARG A 227 -6.85 -8.48 19.44
CA ARG A 227 -6.63 -7.20 20.12
C ARG A 227 -5.34 -7.14 20.96
N ALA A 228 -4.29 -7.81 20.48
CA ALA A 228 -3.00 -7.85 21.17
C ALA A 228 -2.15 -6.58 20.93
N ILE A 229 -2.26 -5.97 19.75
CA ILE A 229 -1.41 -4.86 19.30
C ILE A 229 -2.29 -3.76 18.71
N LEU A 230 -2.21 -2.54 19.28
CA LEU A 230 -2.77 -1.33 18.67
C LEU A 230 -1.88 -0.89 17.50
N GLU A 231 -2.49 -0.55 16.38
CA GLU A 231 -1.79 -0.12 15.16
C GLU A 231 -2.45 1.16 14.63
N GLN A 232 -1.75 2.28 14.74
CA GLN A 232 -2.28 3.59 14.30
C GLN A 232 -2.43 3.64 12.78
N GLU A 233 -1.57 2.96 12.03
CA GLU A 233 -1.68 2.92 10.57
C GLU A 233 -2.95 2.20 10.11
N ALA A 234 -3.53 1.32 10.93
CA ALA A 234 -4.77 0.64 10.59
C ALA A 234 -5.94 1.62 10.40
N PHE A 235 -5.99 2.72 11.15
CA PHE A 235 -6.98 3.77 10.90
C PHE A 235 -6.83 4.35 9.49
N LEU A 236 -5.60 4.65 9.08
CA LEU A 236 -5.31 5.20 7.75
C LEU A 236 -5.66 4.20 6.64
N TRP A 237 -5.33 2.92 6.82
CA TRP A 237 -5.69 1.85 5.88
C TRP A 237 -7.20 1.73 5.70
N VAL A 238 -7.96 1.75 6.81
CA VAL A 238 -9.42 1.72 6.78
C VAL A 238 -9.97 2.93 6.06
N CYS A 239 -9.48 4.14 6.36
CA CYS A 239 -9.92 5.36 5.67
C CYS A 239 -9.59 5.34 4.17
N GLU A 240 -8.43 4.81 3.77
CA GLU A 240 -8.02 4.72 2.38
C GLU A 240 -8.91 3.75 1.61
N MET A 241 -9.10 2.53 2.11
CA MET A 241 -10.01 1.55 1.51
C MET A 241 -11.43 2.10 1.44
N ALA A 242 -11.90 2.76 2.49
CA ALA A 242 -13.23 3.34 2.55
C ALA A 242 -13.45 4.43 1.49
N LYS A 243 -12.42 5.19 1.16
CA LYS A 243 -12.48 6.31 0.22
C LYS A 243 -12.29 5.87 -1.24
N ASN A 244 -11.38 4.92 -1.46
CA ASN A 244 -10.89 4.60 -2.81
C ASN A 244 -11.48 3.30 -3.38
N ASP A 245 -11.98 2.39 -2.53
CA ASP A 245 -12.58 1.16 -3.02
C ASP A 245 -13.83 1.43 -3.85
N LYS A 246 -13.98 0.67 -4.95
CA LYS A 246 -15.11 0.81 -5.86
C LYS A 246 -16.40 0.39 -5.17
N VAL A 247 -17.38 1.29 -5.23
CA VAL A 247 -18.74 1.00 -4.78
C VAL A 247 -19.36 -0.06 -5.67
N ARG A 248 -19.92 -1.09 -5.05
CA ARG A 248 -20.52 -2.26 -5.71
C ARG A 248 -21.88 -2.58 -5.11
N ILE A 249 -22.69 -3.32 -5.86
CA ILE A 249 -24.02 -3.76 -5.44
C ILE A 249 -23.89 -5.17 -4.88
N ASN A 250 -24.26 -5.36 -3.62
CA ASN A 250 -24.39 -6.67 -3.00
C ASN A 250 -25.87 -7.09 -3.02
N ALA A 251 -26.22 -8.00 -3.93
CA ALA A 251 -27.58 -8.47 -4.09
C ALA A 251 -27.73 -9.89 -3.51
N ARG A 252 -28.66 -10.05 -2.56
CA ARG A 252 -29.04 -11.35 -1.98
C ARG A 252 -30.44 -11.72 -2.45
N PHE A 253 -30.55 -12.80 -3.22
CA PHE A 253 -31.81 -13.37 -3.68
C PHE A 253 -31.70 -14.89 -3.79
N SER A 254 -32.83 -15.60 -3.77
CA SER A 254 -32.81 -17.05 -3.99
C SER A 254 -32.58 -17.35 -5.47
N GLU A 255 -31.57 -18.14 -5.80
CA GLU A 255 -31.27 -18.57 -7.18
C GLU A 255 -32.39 -19.42 -7.81
N SER A 256 -33.14 -20.14 -6.96
CA SER A 256 -34.33 -20.88 -7.38
C SER A 256 -35.48 -20.66 -6.39
N THR A 257 -36.68 -20.50 -6.94
CA THR A 257 -37.93 -20.30 -6.19
C THR A 257 -39.00 -21.20 -6.78
N THR A 258 -39.89 -21.73 -5.95
CA THR A 258 -40.99 -22.58 -6.42
C THR A 258 -42.06 -21.71 -7.10
N LEU A 259 -42.79 -22.26 -8.06
CA LEU A 259 -43.89 -21.52 -8.68
C LEU A 259 -44.96 -21.19 -7.62
N GLY A 260 -45.26 -19.91 -7.44
CA GLY A 260 -46.22 -19.43 -6.44
C GLY A 260 -45.61 -19.09 -5.07
N SER A 261 -44.30 -19.28 -4.85
CA SER A 261 -43.62 -18.79 -3.65
C SER A 261 -43.10 -17.35 -3.81
N SER A 262 -42.92 -16.66 -2.68
CA SER A 262 -42.25 -15.35 -2.61
C SER A 262 -40.73 -15.51 -2.72
N ASN A 263 -40.08 -14.72 -3.58
CA ASN A 263 -38.63 -14.54 -3.56
C ASN A 263 -38.33 -13.18 -2.94
N THR A 264 -37.67 -13.17 -1.80
CA THR A 264 -37.22 -11.93 -1.15
C THR A 264 -35.89 -11.53 -1.77
N PHE A 265 -35.81 -10.31 -2.27
CA PHE A 265 -34.57 -9.70 -2.71
C PHE A 265 -34.12 -8.68 -1.65
N SER A 266 -32.83 -8.62 -1.37
CA SER A 266 -32.18 -7.56 -0.61
C SER A 266 -31.03 -7.04 -1.44
N VAL A 267 -30.89 -5.72 -1.53
CA VAL A 267 -29.76 -5.10 -2.22
C VAL A 267 -29.17 -4.03 -1.33
N ASP A 268 -27.87 -4.16 -1.10
CA ASP A 268 -27.07 -3.20 -0.36
C ASP A 268 -26.04 -2.59 -1.31
N ILE A 269 -25.79 -1.29 -1.18
CA ILE A 269 -24.66 -0.63 -1.82
C ILE A 269 -23.51 -0.69 -0.83
N VAL A 270 -22.42 -1.29 -1.25
CA VAL A 270 -21.28 -1.57 -0.37
C VAL A 270 -19.97 -1.16 -1.03
N ASN A 271 -18.98 -0.88 -0.22
CA ASN A 271 -17.57 -1.04 -0.58
C ASN A 271 -16.91 -1.93 0.50
N LEU A 272 -15.60 -2.10 0.46
CA LEU A 272 -14.88 -2.91 1.45
C LEU A 272 -15.16 -2.50 2.89
N ILE A 273 -15.46 -1.22 3.17
CA ILE A 273 -15.57 -0.69 4.54
C ILE A 273 -17.00 -0.27 4.91
N PHE A 274 -17.75 0.28 3.96
CA PHE A 274 -19.08 0.83 4.17
C PHE A 274 -20.16 -0.03 3.52
N SER A 275 -21.31 -0.08 4.19
CA SER A 275 -22.58 -0.60 3.68
C SER A 275 -23.70 0.43 3.74
N ASP A 276 -23.39 1.67 4.15
CA ASP A 276 -24.34 2.78 4.23
C ASP A 276 -23.74 4.01 3.54
N PHE A 277 -24.39 4.44 2.45
CA PHE A 277 -23.98 5.60 1.65
C PHE A 277 -24.91 6.82 1.86
N GLY A 278 -25.70 6.79 2.94
CA GLY A 278 -26.55 7.88 3.37
C GLY A 278 -27.76 8.12 2.46
N GLN A 279 -28.63 9.02 2.93
CA GLN A 279 -29.98 9.33 2.41
C GLN A 279 -30.06 9.86 0.96
N TYR A 280 -28.94 10.05 0.28
CA TYR A 280 -28.91 10.57 -1.10
C TYR A 280 -28.62 9.47 -2.14
N THR A 281 -28.56 8.22 -1.70
CA THR A 281 -28.31 7.07 -2.55
C THR A 281 -29.60 6.31 -2.77
N THR A 282 -29.94 6.02 -4.02
CA THR A 282 -31.19 5.33 -4.39
C THR A 282 -30.84 4.10 -5.22
N VAL A 283 -31.40 2.94 -4.88
CA VAL A 283 -31.21 1.71 -5.66
C VAL A 283 -32.39 1.57 -6.63
N LYS A 284 -32.10 1.22 -7.89
CA LYS A 284 -33.13 0.97 -8.90
C LYS A 284 -33.00 -0.44 -9.43
N LEU A 285 -34.08 -1.22 -9.35
CA LEU A 285 -34.20 -2.51 -10.02
C LEU A 285 -34.96 -2.33 -11.34
N GLU A 286 -34.37 -2.81 -12.42
CA GLU A 286 -34.97 -2.81 -13.75
C GLU A 286 -35.15 -4.25 -14.25
N SER A 287 -36.38 -4.62 -14.58
CA SER A 287 -36.73 -5.94 -15.11
C SER A 287 -37.75 -5.79 -16.23
N VAL A 288 -37.60 -6.58 -17.29
CA VAL A 288 -38.59 -6.66 -18.36
C VAL A 288 -39.94 -7.17 -17.84
N GLN A 289 -39.93 -8.09 -16.87
CA GLN A 289 -41.17 -8.66 -16.32
C GLN A 289 -41.74 -7.84 -15.15
N LEU A 290 -40.89 -7.33 -14.27
CA LEU A 290 -41.33 -6.62 -13.05
C LEU A 290 -41.41 -5.10 -13.23
N GLY A 291 -40.95 -4.58 -14.37
CA GLY A 291 -40.84 -3.14 -14.60
C GLY A 291 -39.68 -2.53 -13.82
N THR A 292 -39.83 -1.25 -13.48
CA THR A 292 -38.85 -0.49 -12.71
C THR A 292 -39.34 -0.31 -11.28
N ILE A 293 -38.51 -0.68 -10.31
CA ILE A 293 -38.75 -0.48 -8.88
C ILE A 293 -37.61 0.39 -8.33
N VAL A 294 -37.96 1.50 -7.67
CA VAL A 294 -37.01 2.39 -7.00
C VAL A 294 -37.11 2.12 -5.50
N PHE A 295 -35.97 1.89 -4.87
CA PHE A 295 -35.85 1.67 -3.42
C PHE A 295 -35.29 2.96 -2.81
N ASP A 296 -36.14 3.61 -2.00
CA ASP A 296 -35.82 4.81 -1.22
C ASP A 296 -35.19 4.43 0.13
#